data_AF-N1ZNI2-F1
#
_entry.id   AF-N1ZNI2-F1
#
_cell.length_a   1.000
_cell.length_b   1.000
_cell.length_c   1.000
_cell.angle_alpha   90.00
_cell.angle_beta   90.00
_cell.angle_gamma   90.00
#
_symmetry.space_group_name_H-M   'P 1'
#
loop_
_entity.id
_entity.type
_entity.pdbx_description
1 polymer ?
#
loop_
_entity_poly.entity_id
_entity_poly.type
_entity_poly.pdbx_seq_one_letter_code
_entity_poly.pdbx_strand_id
1 'polypeptide(L)'
;MSEFFEYKFLAMEYFYKYVCEEEFTYIQAAARCFVDFTLLLSENTVKSLAFYSTVLVQVTRYIKEDIRQEVKQLFKNEYKRLIELYTFTLLKNLLSENERDYIDDDIDFIKYKLEYF
;
A
#
# COMPACT_ATOMS: atom_id res chain seq x y z
N MET A 1 -16.07 12.22 1.92
CA MET A 1 -14.60 12.14 1.80
C MET A 1 -14.32 11.68 0.36
N SER A 2 -13.14 11.87 -0.23
CA SER A 2 -12.94 11.30 -1.57
C SER A 2 -12.80 9.79 -1.45
N GLU A 3 -13.24 9.04 -2.47
CA GLU A 3 -13.18 7.57 -2.48
C GLU A 3 -11.73 7.08 -2.24
N PHE A 4 -10.74 7.83 -2.74
CA PHE A 4 -9.33 7.59 -2.43
C PHE A 4 -9.03 7.57 -0.92
N PHE A 5 -9.37 8.64 -0.19
CA PHE A 5 -9.08 8.73 1.24
C PHE A 5 -9.91 7.76 2.08
N GLU A 6 -11.13 7.44 1.65
CA GLU A 6 -11.96 6.40 2.29
C GLU A 6 -11.26 5.04 2.25
N TYR A 7 -10.67 4.67 1.11
CA TYR A 7 -9.94 3.41 0.98
C TYR A 7 -8.56 3.43 1.64
N LYS A 8 -7.88 4.59 1.75
CA LYS A 8 -6.71 4.70 2.63
C LYS A 8 -7.09 4.46 4.08
N PHE A 9 -8.19 5.05 4.55
CA PHE A 9 -8.67 4.85 5.92
C PHE A 9 -9.04 3.38 6.17
N LEU A 10 -9.79 2.76 5.25
CA LEU A 10 -10.17 1.34 5.32
C LEU A 10 -8.94 0.42 5.38
N ALA A 11 -7.95 0.64 4.51
CA ALA A 11 -6.71 -0.13 4.50
C ALA A 11 -5.97 -0.03 5.83
N MET A 12 -5.90 1.18 6.39
CA MET A 12 -5.26 1.43 7.68
C MET A 12 -6.03 0.79 8.84
N GLU A 13 -7.36 0.90 8.86
CA GLU A 13 -8.22 0.29 9.86
C GLU A 13 -8.02 -1.22 9.91
N TYR A 14 -8.10 -1.91 8.76
CA TYR A 14 -7.92 -3.36 8.71
C TYR A 14 -6.50 -3.78 9.07
N PHE A 15 -5.48 -3.05 8.60
CA PHE A 15 -4.10 -3.31 8.97
C PHE A 15 -3.92 -3.30 10.49
N TYR A 16 -4.39 -2.25 11.18
CA TYR A 16 -4.26 -2.16 12.63
C TYR A 16 -5.22 -3.09 13.39
N LYS A 17 -6.38 -3.42 12.82
CA LYS A 17 -7.24 -4.47 13.35
C LYS A 17 -6.48 -5.79 13.43
N TYR A 18 -5.79 -6.21 12.36
CA TYR A 18 -5.00 -7.44 12.39
C TYR A 18 -3.84 -7.37 13.38
N VAL A 19 -3.16 -6.22 13.49
CA VAL A 19 -2.07 -6.05 14.46
C VAL A 19 -2.57 -6.10 15.91
N CYS A 20 -3.65 -5.38 16.22
CA CYS A 20 -4.09 -5.14 17.60
C CYS A 20 -5.05 -6.20 18.11
N GLU A 21 -5.97 -6.68 17.28
CA GLU A 21 -7.01 -7.65 17.68
C GLU A 21 -6.59 -9.09 17.40
N GLU A 22 -5.88 -9.34 16.30
CA GLU A 22 -5.42 -10.69 15.92
C GLU A 22 -3.95 -10.96 16.31
N GLU A 23 -3.29 -10.00 16.97
CA GLU A 23 -1.90 -10.08 17.43
C GLU A 23 -0.89 -10.39 16.31
N PHE A 24 -1.19 -9.98 15.07
CA PHE A 24 -0.30 -10.20 13.94
C PHE A 24 0.92 -9.28 13.99
N THR A 25 2.06 -9.80 13.52
CA THR A 25 3.18 -8.93 13.14
C THR A 25 2.76 -7.99 11.99
N TYR A 26 3.46 -6.86 11.83
CA TYR A 26 3.20 -5.94 10.71
C TYR A 26 3.27 -6.61 9.32
N ILE A 27 4.14 -7.61 9.16
CA ILE A 27 4.25 -8.39 7.92
C ILE A 27 3.01 -9.27 7.73
N GLN A 28 2.58 -9.99 8.77
CA GLN A 28 1.38 -10.81 8.73
C GLN A 28 0.13 -9.98 8.48
N ALA A 29 0.01 -8.82 9.12
CA ALA A 29 -1.10 -7.89 8.91
C ALA A 29 -1.16 -7.38 7.46
N ALA A 30 -0.02 -6.97 6.88
CA ALA A 30 0.01 -6.58 5.47
C ALA A 30 -0.35 -7.73 4.53
N ALA A 31 0.23 -8.92 4.74
CA ALA A 31 -0.10 -10.10 3.96
C ALA A 31 -1.59 -10.42 4.05
N ARG A 32 -2.18 -10.31 5.24
CA ARG A 32 -3.62 -10.53 5.45
C ARG A 32 -4.48 -9.50 4.72
N CYS A 33 -4.12 -8.22 4.76
CA CYS A 33 -4.79 -7.18 3.98
C CYS A 33 -4.81 -7.52 2.48
N PHE A 34 -3.70 -7.98 1.91
CA PHE A 34 -3.68 -8.33 0.49
C PHE A 34 -4.51 -9.58 0.15
N VAL A 35 -4.60 -10.54 1.07
CA VAL A 35 -5.45 -11.73 0.89
C VAL A 35 -6.94 -11.38 1.01
N ASP A 36 -7.35 -10.73 2.09
CA ASP A 36 -8.78 -10.49 2.36
C ASP A 36 -9.40 -9.50 1.35
N PHE A 37 -8.58 -8.60 0.79
CA PHE A 37 -9.02 -7.61 -0.22
C PHE A 37 -8.65 -7.99 -1.65
N THR A 38 -8.36 -9.27 -1.94
CA THR A 38 -7.96 -9.73 -3.29
C THR A 38 -8.91 -9.25 -4.40
N LEU A 39 -10.23 -9.29 -4.17
CA LEU A 39 -11.22 -8.85 -5.17
C LEU A 39 -11.08 -7.36 -5.47
N LEU A 40 -11.02 -6.52 -4.43
CA LEU A 40 -10.81 -5.07 -4.56
C LEU A 40 -9.50 -4.79 -5.32
N LEU A 41 -8.43 -5.50 -4.96
CA LEU A 41 -7.07 -5.29 -5.51
C LEU A 41 -6.93 -5.78 -6.95
N SER A 42 -7.79 -6.70 -7.38
CA SER A 42 -7.85 -7.16 -8.76
C SER A 42 -8.41 -6.09 -9.71
N GLU A 43 -9.10 -5.09 -9.19
CA GLU A 43 -9.63 -3.98 -9.96
C GLU A 43 -8.54 -2.92 -10.25
N ASN A 44 -8.56 -2.32 -11.45
CA ASN A 44 -7.67 -1.20 -11.81
C ASN A 44 -8.33 0.13 -11.45
N THR A 45 -8.51 0.42 -10.16
CA THR A 45 -9.30 1.57 -9.69
C THR A 45 -8.51 2.44 -8.71
N VAL A 46 -9.04 3.64 -8.44
CA VAL A 46 -8.46 4.57 -7.44
C VAL A 46 -8.44 3.93 -6.05
N LYS A 47 -9.40 3.03 -5.79
CA LYS A 47 -9.50 2.26 -4.55
C LYS A 47 -8.33 1.31 -4.37
N SER A 48 -8.03 0.49 -5.39
CA SER A 48 -6.93 -0.46 -5.32
C SER A 48 -5.59 0.29 -5.22
N LEU A 49 -5.44 1.41 -5.93
CA LEU A 49 -4.28 2.29 -5.79
C LEU A 49 -4.09 2.78 -4.35
N ALA A 50 -5.14 3.36 -3.75
CA ALA A 50 -5.14 3.85 -2.37
C ALA A 50 -4.83 2.74 -1.37
N PHE A 51 -5.37 1.54 -1.59
CA PHE A 51 -5.20 0.40 -0.71
C PHE A 51 -3.76 -0.14 -0.77
N TYR A 52 -3.22 -0.36 -1.98
CA TYR A 52 -1.84 -0.79 -2.18
C TYR A 52 -0.85 0.17 -1.52
N SER A 53 -0.96 1.47 -1.81
CA SER A 53 -0.03 2.46 -1.26
C SER A 53 -0.07 2.47 0.27
N THR A 54 -1.26 2.42 0.85
CA THR A 54 -1.43 2.52 2.30
C THR A 54 -0.87 1.31 3.03
N VAL A 55 -1.20 0.09 2.60
CA VAL A 55 -0.69 -1.13 3.26
C VAL A 55 0.83 -1.22 3.15
N LEU A 56 1.38 -0.90 1.96
CA LEU A 56 2.83 -0.90 1.74
C LEU A 56 3.52 0.12 2.65
N VAL A 57 3.00 1.35 2.78
CA VAL A 57 3.54 2.34 3.71
C VAL A 57 3.51 1.84 5.16
N GLN A 58 2.42 1.21 5.60
CA GLN A 58 2.33 0.71 6.98
C GLN A 58 3.37 -0.38 7.25
N VAL A 59 3.48 -1.40 6.39
CA VAL A 59 4.49 -2.44 6.60
C VAL A 59 5.90 -1.86 6.51
N THR A 60 6.15 -0.94 5.56
CA THR A 60 7.45 -0.30 5.37
C THR A 60 7.87 0.59 6.54
N ARG A 61 6.93 1.23 7.22
CA ARG A 61 7.18 2.11 8.37
C ARG A 61 7.84 1.39 9.54
N TYR A 62 7.49 0.13 9.76
CA TYR A 62 7.96 -0.65 10.92
C TYR A 62 9.09 -1.64 10.59
N ILE A 63 9.66 -1.56 9.39
CA ILE A 63 10.80 -2.38 8.99
C ILE A 63 12.04 -1.98 9.79
N LYS A 64 12.70 -3.01 10.34
CA LYS A 64 14.06 -2.91 10.86
C LYS A 64 15.08 -3.30 9.78
N GLU A 65 16.31 -2.82 9.94
CA GLU A 65 17.38 -3.00 8.94
C GLU A 65 17.65 -4.46 8.59
N ASP A 66 17.63 -5.33 9.59
CA ASP A 66 17.92 -6.76 9.51
C ASP A 66 16.90 -7.56 8.68
N ILE A 67 15.65 -7.09 8.61
CA ILE A 67 14.56 -7.75 7.85
C ILE A 67 14.20 -7.01 6.55
N ARG A 68 14.89 -5.90 6.23
CA ARG A 68 14.54 -5.05 5.08
C ARG A 68 14.49 -5.82 3.76
N GLN A 69 15.51 -6.65 3.50
CA GLN A 69 15.58 -7.42 2.26
C GLN A 69 14.48 -8.48 2.17
N GLU A 70 14.12 -9.10 3.29
CA GLU A 70 13.01 -10.05 3.34
C GLU A 70 11.69 -9.36 2.98
N VAL A 71 11.38 -8.24 3.64
CA VAL A 71 10.15 -7.47 3.37
C VAL A 71 10.11 -6.97 1.92
N LYS A 72 11.26 -6.50 1.39
CA LYS A 72 11.40 -6.11 -0.01
C LYS A 72 11.05 -7.23 -0.98
N GLN A 73 11.47 -8.47 -0.71
CA GLN A 73 11.17 -9.61 -1.57
C GLN A 73 9.72 -10.06 -1.41
N LEU A 74 9.22 -10.10 -0.17
CA LEU A 74 7.84 -10.51 0.14
C LEU A 74 6.81 -9.62 -0.56
N PHE A 75 6.99 -8.29 -0.55
CA PHE A 75 6.02 -7.34 -1.11
C PHE A 75 6.43 -6.75 -2.46
N LYS A 76 7.37 -7.38 -3.16
CA LYS A 76 7.88 -6.90 -4.46
C LYS A 76 6.78 -6.78 -5.51
N ASN A 77 5.86 -7.75 -5.54
CA ASN A 77 4.81 -7.80 -6.55
C ASN A 77 3.74 -6.74 -6.29
N GLU A 78 3.41 -6.51 -5.03
CA GLU A 78 2.47 -5.50 -4.55
C GLU A 78 3.02 -4.10 -4.84
N TYR A 79 4.33 -3.87 -4.61
CA TYR A 79 4.97 -2.62 -4.99
C TYR A 79 4.98 -2.42 -6.51
N LYS A 80 5.34 -3.45 -7.29
CA LYS A 80 5.26 -3.38 -8.75
C LYS A 80 3.85 -3.03 -9.23
N ARG A 81 2.84 -3.62 -8.59
CA ARG A 81 1.43 -3.38 -8.89
C ARG A 81 1.00 -1.95 -8.57
N LEU A 82 1.46 -1.39 -7.45
CA LEU A 82 1.27 0.02 -7.10
C LEU A 82 1.80 0.94 -8.21
N ILE A 83 3.04 0.71 -8.67
CA ILE A 83 3.64 1.51 -9.75
C ILE A 83 2.88 1.35 -11.07
N GLU A 84 2.46 0.14 -11.42
CA GLU A 84 1.64 -0.11 -12.62
C GLU A 84 0.31 0.64 -12.58
N LEU A 85 -0.39 0.65 -11.43
CA LEU A 85 -1.64 1.40 -11.26
C LEU A 85 -1.42 2.91 -11.34
N TYR A 86 -0.36 3.42 -10.71
CA TYR A 86 -0.11 4.86 -10.67
C TYR A 86 0.35 5.42 -12.03
N THR A 87 1.10 4.63 -12.80
CA THR A 87 1.55 5.02 -14.13
C THR A 87 0.47 4.83 -15.21
N PHE A 88 -0.65 4.17 -14.89
CA PHE A 88 -1.76 4.02 -15.80
C PHE A 88 -2.46 5.37 -16.05
N THR A 89 -2.29 5.92 -17.25
CA THR A 89 -2.71 7.30 -17.60
C THR A 89 -4.17 7.60 -17.25
N LEU A 90 -5.07 6.65 -17.46
CA LEU A 90 -6.49 6.84 -17.14
C LEU A 90 -6.71 7.01 -15.63
N LEU A 91 -6.01 6.25 -14.79
CA LEU A 91 -6.09 6.36 -13.33
C LEU A 91 -5.50 7.68 -12.84
N LYS A 92 -4.35 8.08 -13.36
CA LYS A 92 -3.67 9.32 -12.99
C LYS A 92 -4.53 10.57 -13.24
N ASN A 93 -5.38 10.52 -14.28
CA ASN A 93 -6.31 11.60 -14.62
C ASN A 93 -7.54 11.66 -13.72
N LEU A 94 -7.87 10.57 -13.00
CA LEU A 94 -8.99 10.53 -12.05
C LEU A 94 -8.63 11.10 -10.67
N LEU A 95 -7.33 11.17 -10.36
CA LEU A 95 -6.83 11.73 -9.11
C LEU A 95 -6.86 13.26 -9.17
N SER A 96 -7.22 13.88 -8.05
CA SER A 96 -6.93 15.30 -7.78
C SER A 96 -5.42 15.52 -7.58
N GLU A 97 -5.00 16.78 -7.57
CA GLU A 97 -3.60 17.16 -7.30
C GLU A 97 -3.14 16.64 -5.94
N ASN A 98 -3.90 16.94 -4.88
CA ASN A 98 -3.60 16.46 -3.53
C ASN A 98 -3.47 14.92 -3.46
N GLU A 99 -4.35 14.18 -4.13
CA GLU A 99 -4.29 12.70 -4.12
C GLU A 99 -3.06 12.16 -4.85
N ARG A 100 -2.60 12.84 -5.90
CA ARG A 100 -1.33 12.51 -6.56
C ARG A 100 -0.16 12.77 -5.62
N ASP A 101 -0.13 13.92 -4.96
CA ASP A 101 0.93 14.27 -4.01
C ASP A 101 1.05 13.22 -2.89
N TYR A 102 -0.08 12.75 -2.35
CA TYR A 102 -0.08 11.67 -1.36
C TYR A 102 0.47 10.34 -1.89
N ILE A 103 0.20 9.99 -3.15
CA ILE A 103 0.74 8.77 -3.76
C ILE A 103 2.24 8.92 -4.06
N ASP A 104 2.66 10.10 -4.53
CA ASP A 104 4.07 10.39 -4.77
C ASP A 104 4.86 10.28 -3.46
N ASP A 105 4.36 10.88 -2.37
CA ASP A 105 4.95 10.76 -1.03
C ASP A 105 5.03 9.31 -0.55
N ASP A 106 3.95 8.54 -0.72
CA ASP A 106 3.90 7.11 -0.35
C ASP A 106 4.94 6.30 -1.14
N ILE A 107 5.01 6.49 -2.47
CA ILE A 107 5.94 5.79 -3.35
C ILE A 107 7.38 6.15 -3.01
N ASP A 108 7.69 7.43 -2.83
CA ASP A 108 9.03 7.89 -2.49
C ASP A 108 9.48 7.35 -1.13
N PHE A 109 8.57 7.33 -0.14
CA PHE A 109 8.84 6.72 1.15
C PHE A 109 9.17 5.22 1.03
N ILE A 110 8.35 4.46 0.29
CA ILE A 110 8.56 3.02 0.09
C ILE A 110 9.87 2.78 -0.65
N LYS A 111 10.11 3.54 -1.72
CA LYS A 111 11.30 3.46 -2.55
C LYS A 111 12.57 3.72 -1.74
N TYR A 112 12.57 4.77 -0.92
CA TYR A 112 13.67 5.13 -0.04
C TYR A 112 13.95 4.02 1.00
N LYS A 113 12.92 3.54 1.70
CA LYS A 113 13.08 2.55 2.77
C LYS A 113 13.44 1.16 2.28
N LEU A 114 12.95 0.74 1.11
CA LEU A 114 13.21 -0.58 0.53
C LEU A 114 14.32 -0.57 -0.53
N GLU A 115 14.92 0.58 -0.82
CA GLU A 115 16.01 0.73 -1.80
C GLU A 115 15.64 0.18 -3.19
N TYR A 116 14.44 0.51 -3.67
CA TYR A 116 14.06 0.24 -5.05
C TYR A 116 14.71 1.29 -5.96
N PHE A 117 15.89 0.99 -6.51
CA PHE A 117 16.59 1.84 -7.48
C PHE A 117 16.20 1.49 -8.92
#